data_AF-A0AAW1UEI1-F1
#
_entry.id   AF-A0AAW1UEI1-F1
#
_cell.length_a   1.000
_cell.length_b   1.000
_cell.length_c   1.000
_cell.angle_alpha   90.00
_cell.angle_beta   90.00
_cell.angle_gamma   90.00
#
_symmetry.space_group_name_H-M   'P 1'
#
loop_
_entity.id
_entity.type
_entity.pdbx_description
1 polymer ?
#
loop_
_entity_poly.entity_id
_entity_poly.type
_entity_poly.pdbx_seq_one_letter_code
_entity_poly.pdbx_strand_id
1 'polypeptide(L)'
;MLALANRSAVTFERKNYEDSLRDINICLSSFTYPKNLKPKLLLRKADCLRELKRQDEFSLCLDEISELFRNVSLISQDRYIEKFNKLKEWKGHDKKTVSTAVYDSVSNLDFEENSDFAYASSKIELRYNKFKRRHVVAKENISKGDILFLEKAFIFSLIFDVETRDINTEICYHCLKQTVSGISCDSCVRCIFCDTTCKEQSWNEYHKYECMGMQTDMWYHLGITLPAFKAFCKGMNANSTGIQINNICFGSKFNNYPYFNSLVYHIDKINMSALVCSAILVRYLSKYTNFFQSYLAEPHCPEKDLHNLQKFVGSCITKHILQLENNSTVIENWIDGNFSLPTEKQSVACGIFPSVSLMNHSCKPNISNYFICDTIVVRAVNDIKKETEIFNCYGIHYRAMRRCERQKQLLDLYNFECKCVICSDQTQEMDVFNTLICKKCGYNIAEDLTQSFCYCDSCKSRIDLIQLREMNSKIQIILEGEVDEDLLLYCLNQRKQFLSETHVDLQDTYYKLYEFYARKGQPNLLINHIASY
;
A
#
# COMPACT_ATOMS: atom_id res chain seq x y z
N MET A 1 26.85 -13.51 -5.25
CA MET A 1 27.50 -12.57 -6.20
C MET A 1 27.19 -12.85 -7.67
N LEU A 2 27.39 -14.06 -8.18
CA LEU A 2 27.09 -14.36 -9.60
C LEU A 2 25.61 -14.11 -9.98
N ALA A 3 24.68 -14.44 -9.08
CA ALA A 3 23.26 -14.13 -9.28
C ALA A 3 23.00 -12.63 -9.47
N LEU A 4 23.60 -11.76 -8.64
CA LEU A 4 23.50 -10.30 -8.77
C LEU A 4 24.13 -9.79 -10.07
N ALA A 5 25.26 -10.36 -10.48
CA ALA A 5 25.90 -10.04 -11.76
C ALA A 5 25.03 -10.43 -12.98
N ASN A 6 24.23 -11.49 -12.89
CA ASN A 6 23.26 -11.85 -13.92
C ASN A 6 21.99 -10.99 -13.83
N ARG A 7 21.50 -10.70 -12.62
CA ARG A 7 20.35 -9.81 -12.40
C ARG A 7 20.58 -8.39 -12.90
N SER A 8 21.80 -7.85 -12.73
CA SER A 8 22.17 -6.57 -13.34
C SER A 8 22.11 -6.58 -14.87
N ALA A 9 22.27 -7.74 -15.52
CA ALA A 9 22.07 -7.87 -16.97
C ALA A 9 20.60 -7.73 -17.32
N VAL A 10 19.72 -8.46 -16.62
CA VAL A 10 18.29 -8.44 -16.85
C VAL A 10 17.70 -7.05 -16.59
N THR A 11 18.08 -6.40 -15.49
CA THR A 11 17.62 -5.04 -15.17
C THR A 11 18.12 -4.00 -16.17
N PHE A 12 19.33 -4.18 -16.71
CA PHE A 12 19.84 -3.33 -17.80
C PHE A 12 18.99 -3.46 -19.08
N GLU A 13 18.67 -4.67 -19.50
CA GLU A 13 17.79 -4.90 -20.68
C GLU A 13 16.37 -4.36 -20.46
N ARG A 14 15.89 -4.37 -19.21
CA ARG A 14 14.62 -3.73 -18.81
C ARG A 14 14.70 -2.20 -18.69
N LYS A 15 15.84 -1.58 -18.98
CA LYS A 15 16.11 -0.13 -18.83
C LYS A 15 16.01 0.39 -17.38
N ASN A 16 16.09 -0.51 -16.40
CA ASN A 16 16.17 -0.16 -14.97
C ASN A 16 17.65 0.05 -14.58
N TYR A 17 18.24 1.11 -15.11
CA TYR A 17 19.69 1.34 -15.03
C TYR A 17 20.20 1.56 -13.60
N GLU A 18 19.43 2.22 -12.73
CA GLU A 18 19.81 2.41 -11.32
C GLU A 18 19.87 1.09 -10.55
N ASP A 19 18.91 0.18 -10.77
CA ASP A 19 18.93 -1.15 -10.17
C ASP A 19 20.11 -1.98 -10.67
N SER A 20 20.40 -1.87 -11.97
CA SER A 20 21.57 -2.52 -12.57
C SER A 20 22.87 -2.02 -11.94
N LEU A 21 23.03 -0.70 -11.76
CA LEU A 21 24.19 -0.09 -11.10
C LEU A 21 24.35 -0.56 -9.66
N ARG A 22 23.25 -0.63 -8.89
CA ARG A 22 23.28 -1.10 -7.50
C ARG A 22 23.84 -2.52 -7.41
N ASP A 23 23.32 -3.45 -8.20
CA ASP A 23 23.79 -4.84 -8.24
C ASP A 23 25.26 -4.95 -8.68
N ILE A 24 25.68 -4.16 -9.67
CA ILE A 24 27.07 -4.09 -10.12
C ILE A 24 27.98 -3.60 -8.98
N ASN A 25 27.62 -2.52 -8.30
CA ASN A 25 28.43 -1.95 -7.22
C ASN A 25 28.58 -2.93 -6.04
N ILE A 26 27.52 -3.67 -5.68
CA ILE A 26 27.61 -4.76 -4.69
C ILE A 26 28.58 -5.85 -5.18
N CYS A 27 28.55 -6.20 -6.47
CA CYS A 27 29.48 -7.17 -7.04
C CYS A 27 30.94 -6.71 -7.00
N LEU A 28 31.19 -5.44 -7.30
CA LEU A 28 32.53 -4.87 -7.35
C LEU A 28 33.15 -4.66 -5.97
N SER A 29 32.34 -4.34 -4.95
CA SER A 29 32.80 -4.19 -3.56
C SER A 29 33.10 -5.51 -2.85
N SER A 30 32.66 -6.65 -3.40
CA SER A 30 32.86 -7.97 -2.80
C SER A 30 34.20 -8.61 -3.18
N PHE A 31 34.92 -9.10 -2.18
CA PHE A 31 36.16 -9.86 -2.38
C PHE A 31 35.95 -11.23 -3.05
N THR A 32 34.71 -11.73 -3.08
CA THR A 32 34.40 -13.08 -3.59
C THR A 32 34.00 -13.10 -5.07
N TYR A 33 33.85 -11.94 -5.72
CA TYR A 33 33.48 -11.90 -7.14
C TYR A 33 34.69 -12.22 -8.05
N PRO A 34 34.55 -13.14 -9.05
CA PRO A 34 35.69 -13.57 -9.88
C PRO A 34 36.33 -12.42 -10.66
N LYS A 35 37.65 -12.24 -10.49
CA LYS A 35 38.42 -11.14 -11.13
C LYS A 35 38.30 -11.15 -12.66
N ASN A 36 38.29 -12.33 -13.29
CA ASN A 36 38.16 -12.50 -14.74
C ASN A 36 36.79 -12.06 -15.30
N LEU A 37 35.77 -11.92 -14.45
CA LEU A 37 34.43 -11.45 -14.85
C LEU A 37 34.22 -9.95 -14.60
N LYS A 38 35.11 -9.27 -13.86
CA LYS A 38 35.03 -7.83 -13.59
C LYS A 38 34.93 -6.95 -14.85
N PRO A 39 35.67 -7.23 -15.96
CA PRO A 39 35.54 -6.41 -17.17
C PRO A 39 34.11 -6.33 -17.71
N LYS A 40 33.37 -7.45 -17.67
CA LYS A 40 31.98 -7.52 -18.13
C LYS A 40 31.05 -6.62 -17.30
N LEU A 41 31.26 -6.58 -15.98
CA LEU A 41 30.45 -5.72 -15.09
C LEU A 41 30.77 -4.24 -15.25
N LEU A 42 32.06 -3.88 -15.31
CA LEU A 42 32.45 -2.48 -15.47
C LEU A 42 31.99 -1.90 -16.82
N LEU A 43 32.05 -2.69 -17.90
CA LEU A 43 31.51 -2.25 -19.19
C LEU A 43 30.00 -2.02 -19.13
N ARG A 44 29.24 -2.86 -18.41
CA ARG A 44 27.82 -2.62 -18.17
C ARG A 44 27.59 -1.41 -17.27
N LYS A 45 28.43 -1.19 -16.25
CA LYS A 45 28.38 -0.01 -15.37
C LYS A 45 28.51 1.27 -16.20
N ALA A 46 29.48 1.30 -17.11
CA ALA A 46 29.68 2.40 -18.04
C ALA A 46 28.46 2.62 -18.93
N ASP A 47 27.86 1.57 -19.52
CA ASP A 47 26.61 1.71 -20.27
C ASP A 47 25.48 2.29 -19.40
N CYS A 48 25.27 1.79 -18.18
CA CYS A 48 24.24 2.32 -17.28
C CYS A 48 24.46 3.81 -16.99
N LEU A 49 25.69 4.22 -16.65
CA LEU A 49 26.03 5.61 -16.35
C LEU A 49 25.84 6.52 -17.56
N ARG A 50 26.11 6.00 -18.77
CA ARG A 50 25.82 6.67 -20.04
C ARG A 50 24.33 6.92 -20.22
N GLU A 51 23.49 5.89 -20.05
CA GLU A 51 22.03 6.02 -20.19
C GLU A 51 21.42 6.94 -19.13
N LEU A 52 21.96 6.93 -17.91
CA LEU A 52 21.58 7.82 -16.80
C LEU A 52 22.19 9.22 -16.88
N LYS A 53 23.08 9.47 -17.84
CA LYS A 53 23.76 10.77 -18.05
C LYS A 53 24.61 11.23 -16.85
N ARG A 54 25.19 10.30 -16.09
CA ARG A 54 26.06 10.57 -14.92
C ARG A 54 27.52 10.67 -15.35
N GLN A 55 27.88 11.81 -15.95
CA GLN A 55 29.16 12.02 -16.66
C GLN A 55 30.41 11.84 -15.79
N ASP A 56 30.42 12.39 -14.59
CA ASP A 56 31.58 12.32 -13.69
C ASP A 56 31.88 10.87 -13.30
N GLU A 57 30.84 10.12 -12.92
CA GLU A 57 30.94 8.70 -12.59
C GLU A 57 31.28 7.84 -13.81
N PHE A 58 30.76 8.18 -15.00
CA PHE A 58 31.11 7.51 -16.24
C PHE A 58 32.60 7.63 -16.53
N SER A 59 33.16 8.82 -16.37
CA SER A 59 34.59 9.09 -16.57
C SER A 59 35.45 8.27 -15.59
N LEU A 60 35.11 8.28 -14.30
CA LEU A 60 35.79 7.46 -13.28
C LEU A 60 35.71 5.95 -13.61
N CYS A 61 34.57 5.49 -14.13
CA CYS A 61 34.39 4.10 -14.54
C CYS A 61 35.29 3.73 -15.75
N LEU A 62 35.52 4.65 -16.70
CA LEU A 62 36.41 4.41 -17.84
C LEU A 62 37.89 4.33 -17.42
N ASP A 63 38.29 5.11 -16.40
CA ASP A 63 39.63 5.04 -15.82
C ASP A 63 39.85 3.68 -15.13
N GLU A 64 38.86 3.22 -14.34
CA GLU A 64 38.89 1.91 -13.69
C GLU A 64 39.01 0.75 -14.72
N ILE A 65 38.27 0.82 -15.83
CA ILE A 65 38.38 -0.17 -16.92
C ILE A 65 39.76 -0.10 -17.58
N SER A 66 40.30 1.10 -17.80
CA SER A 66 41.64 1.28 -18.38
C SER A 66 42.72 0.63 -17.52
N GLU A 67 42.67 0.82 -16.21
CA GLU A 67 43.61 0.21 -15.27
C GLU A 67 43.48 -1.32 -15.25
N LEU A 68 42.24 -1.83 -15.24
CA LEU A 68 42.00 -3.27 -15.26
C LEU A 68 42.59 -3.95 -16.49
N PHE A 69 42.45 -3.35 -17.68
CA PHE A 69 43.00 -3.91 -18.92
C PHE A 69 44.53 -3.85 -19.02
N ARG A 70 45.20 -2.97 -18.27
CA ARG A 70 46.68 -2.98 -18.17
C ARG A 70 47.19 -4.19 -17.39
N ASN A 71 46.39 -4.70 -16.45
CA ASN A 71 46.80 -5.68 -15.44
C ASN A 71 46.33 -7.13 -15.75
N VAL A 72 45.67 -7.38 -16.89
CA VAL A 72 45.12 -8.70 -17.25
C VAL A 72 45.80 -9.24 -18.51
N SER A 73 46.26 -10.50 -18.49
CA SER A 73 46.81 -11.22 -19.66
C SER A 73 45.75 -11.32 -20.77
N LEU A 74 46.05 -10.69 -21.92
CA LEU A 74 45.14 -10.29 -23.00
C LEU A 74 44.63 -11.42 -23.93
N ILE A 75 44.83 -12.70 -23.61
CA ILE A 75 44.77 -13.75 -24.65
C ILE A 75 43.32 -14.23 -24.99
N SER A 76 42.25 -13.67 -24.40
CA SER A 76 40.87 -14.15 -24.71
C SER A 76 39.71 -13.12 -24.71
N GLN A 77 39.96 -11.82 -24.91
CA GLN A 77 38.91 -10.80 -24.68
C GLN A 77 38.79 -9.65 -25.72
N ASP A 78 39.05 -9.90 -27.02
CA ASP A 78 38.93 -8.88 -28.09
C ASP A 78 37.59 -8.12 -28.07
N ARG A 79 36.48 -8.83 -27.82
CA ARG A 79 35.13 -8.23 -27.77
C ARG A 79 34.94 -7.17 -26.69
N TYR A 80 35.66 -7.26 -25.56
CA TYR A 80 35.53 -6.30 -24.47
C TYR A 80 36.34 -5.04 -24.74
N ILE A 81 37.50 -5.19 -25.38
CA ILE A 81 38.34 -4.07 -25.85
C ILE A 81 37.59 -3.28 -26.92
N GLU A 82 36.97 -3.98 -27.88
CA GLU A 82 36.15 -3.33 -28.91
C GLU A 82 35.00 -2.52 -28.28
N LYS A 83 34.26 -3.12 -27.33
CA LYS A 83 33.19 -2.41 -26.61
C LYS A 83 33.72 -1.21 -25.83
N PHE A 84 34.88 -1.34 -25.18
CA PHE A 84 35.49 -0.26 -24.44
C PHE A 84 35.90 0.92 -25.32
N ASN A 85 36.48 0.65 -26.49
CA ASN A 85 36.84 1.69 -27.45
C ASN A 85 35.60 2.46 -27.93
N LYS A 86 34.49 1.76 -28.23
CA LYS A 86 33.20 2.39 -28.57
C LYS A 86 32.67 3.30 -27.44
N LEU A 87 32.85 2.90 -26.18
CA LEU A 87 32.45 3.71 -25.03
C LEU A 87 33.28 5.00 -24.88
N LYS A 88 34.58 4.96 -25.20
CA LYS A 88 35.46 6.15 -25.18
C LYS A 88 35.11 7.19 -26.22
N GLU A 89 34.53 6.77 -27.35
CA GLU A 89 34.15 7.67 -28.44
C GLU A 89 32.88 8.48 -28.13
N TRP A 90 32.15 8.13 -27.06
CA TRP A 90 30.93 8.82 -26.70
C TRP A 90 31.21 10.22 -26.13
N LYS A 91 30.71 11.27 -26.82
CA LYS A 91 30.93 12.68 -26.46
C LYS A 91 29.71 13.38 -25.83
N GLY A 92 28.71 12.62 -25.39
CA GLY A 92 27.44 13.15 -24.90
C GLY A 92 26.55 13.67 -26.03
N HIS A 93 25.27 13.32 -26.01
CA HIS A 93 24.26 13.88 -26.93
C HIS A 93 23.22 14.69 -26.16
N ASP A 94 22.64 15.67 -26.85
CA ASP A 94 21.61 16.60 -26.39
C ASP A 94 20.40 15.93 -25.74
N LYS A 95 19.76 16.72 -24.86
CA LYS A 95 18.56 16.42 -24.08
C LYS A 95 17.42 15.84 -24.95
N LYS A 96 17.41 14.52 -25.16
CA LYS A 96 16.15 13.78 -25.28
C LYS A 96 15.84 13.15 -23.93
N THR A 97 14.76 13.62 -23.34
CA THR A 97 14.09 13.07 -22.18
C THR A 97 13.61 11.68 -22.57
N VAL A 98 14.28 10.65 -22.05
CA VAL A 98 13.72 9.30 -22.07
C VAL A 98 12.58 9.35 -21.05
N SER A 99 11.35 9.36 -21.56
CA SER A 99 10.15 9.15 -20.77
C SER A 99 10.21 7.74 -20.21
N THR A 100 10.80 7.59 -19.03
CA THR A 100 10.51 6.46 -18.15
C THR A 100 9.05 6.61 -17.75
N ALA A 101 8.27 5.55 -17.96
CA ALA A 101 6.85 5.49 -17.62
C ALA A 101 6.58 6.24 -16.30
N VAL A 102 5.76 7.27 -16.41
CA VAL A 102 5.41 8.19 -15.32
C VAL A 102 4.60 7.39 -14.31
N TYR A 103 5.28 6.79 -13.34
CA TYR A 103 4.66 6.69 -12.03
C TYR A 103 4.60 8.11 -11.51
N ASP A 104 3.39 8.61 -11.23
CA ASP A 104 3.21 9.90 -10.58
C ASP A 104 4.01 9.88 -9.28
N SER A 105 5.23 10.42 -9.34
CA SER A 105 6.00 10.67 -8.14
C SER A 105 5.28 11.75 -7.37
N VAL A 106 5.19 11.58 -6.05
CA VAL A 106 4.58 12.55 -5.13
C VAL A 106 5.07 13.99 -5.40
N SER A 107 6.33 14.15 -5.83
CA SER A 107 6.94 15.44 -6.18
C SER A 107 6.32 16.18 -7.37
N ASN A 108 5.53 15.51 -8.20
CA ASN A 108 4.87 16.13 -9.37
C ASN A 108 3.49 16.69 -9.03
N LEU A 109 3.02 16.48 -7.79
CA LEU A 109 1.70 16.91 -7.35
C LEU A 109 1.77 18.37 -6.87
N ASP A 110 0.94 19.22 -7.45
CA ASP A 110 0.75 20.59 -6.95
C ASP A 110 0.00 20.53 -5.61
N PHE A 111 0.69 20.88 -4.53
CA PHE A 111 0.19 20.76 -3.17
C PHE A 111 0.75 21.88 -2.29
N GLU A 112 -0.12 22.82 -1.95
CA GLU A 112 0.16 23.85 -0.94
C GLU A 112 -0.29 23.35 0.43
N GLU A 113 0.67 23.19 1.34
CA GLU A 113 0.43 22.63 2.68
C GLU A 113 -0.01 23.68 3.69
N ASN A 114 -0.89 23.30 4.60
CA ASN A 114 -1.32 24.09 5.73
C ASN A 114 -0.22 24.15 6.81
N SER A 115 0.15 25.36 7.25
CA SER A 115 1.17 25.56 8.29
C SER A 115 0.80 24.97 9.66
N ASP A 116 -0.49 24.89 9.97
CA ASP A 116 -1.03 24.49 11.28
C ASP A 116 -1.61 23.06 11.25
N PHE A 117 -1.57 22.40 10.10
CA PHE A 117 -2.04 21.04 9.94
C PHE A 117 -1.17 20.31 8.93
N ALA A 118 -0.13 19.64 9.43
CA ALA A 118 0.83 18.94 8.60
C ALA A 118 0.13 17.93 7.67
N TYR A 119 0.64 17.81 6.46
CA TYR A 119 0.12 16.98 5.38
C TYR A 119 -1.26 17.36 4.84
N ALA A 120 -1.93 18.37 5.42
CA ALA A 120 -3.21 18.89 4.95
C ALA A 120 -3.00 20.05 3.97
N SER A 121 -3.90 20.23 3.01
CA SER A 121 -3.87 21.38 2.10
C SER A 121 -4.19 22.68 2.85
N SER A 122 -3.61 23.80 2.41
CA SER A 122 -3.95 25.17 2.84
C SER A 122 -5.46 25.48 2.78
N LYS A 123 -6.20 24.74 1.93
CA LYS A 123 -7.66 24.87 1.72
C LYS A 123 -8.53 24.24 2.81
N ILE A 124 -7.95 23.43 3.71
CA ILE A 124 -8.69 22.75 4.77
C ILE A 124 -8.07 23.05 6.13
N GLU A 125 -8.87 22.95 7.19
CA GLU A 125 -8.41 23.16 8.55
C GLU A 125 -9.07 22.19 9.54
N LEU A 126 -8.37 21.96 10.65
CA LEU A 126 -8.86 21.18 11.77
C LEU A 126 -9.62 22.08 12.74
N ARG A 127 -10.88 21.74 13.03
CA ARG A 127 -11.71 22.43 14.01
C ARG A 127 -12.17 21.50 15.12
N TYR A 128 -12.61 22.10 16.24
CA TYR A 128 -13.20 21.38 17.36
C TYR A 128 -14.56 21.98 17.75
N ASN A 129 -15.56 21.14 18.00
CA ASN A 129 -16.76 21.53 18.74
C ASN A 129 -17.27 20.39 19.63
N LYS A 130 -18.19 20.68 20.56
CA LYS A 130 -18.68 19.69 21.54
C LYS A 130 -19.42 18.50 20.91
N PHE A 131 -20.06 18.69 19.76
CA PHE A 131 -20.92 17.67 19.12
C PHE A 131 -20.12 16.75 18.19
N LYS A 132 -19.25 17.33 17.35
CA LYS A 132 -18.45 16.62 16.35
C LYS A 132 -17.05 16.27 16.84
N ARG A 133 -16.64 16.81 18.00
CA ARG A 133 -15.24 16.78 18.47
C ARG A 133 -14.32 17.37 17.39
N ARG A 134 -13.16 16.76 17.16
CA ARG A 134 -12.24 17.12 16.07
C ARG A 134 -12.89 16.78 14.73
N HIS A 135 -12.85 17.71 13.79
CA HIS A 135 -13.38 17.52 12.44
C HIS A 135 -12.65 18.43 11.45
N VAL A 136 -12.53 17.98 10.21
CA VAL A 136 -11.83 18.71 9.14
C VAL A 136 -12.85 19.45 8.29
N VAL A 137 -12.60 20.72 7.98
CA VAL A 137 -13.54 21.54 7.19
C VAL A 137 -12.83 22.30 6.08
N ALA A 138 -13.56 22.62 5.02
CA ALA A 138 -13.10 23.49 3.96
C ALA A 138 -13.01 24.94 4.45
N LYS A 139 -11.81 25.55 4.37
CA LYS A 139 -11.54 26.95 4.70
C LYS A 139 -11.98 27.90 3.58
N GLU A 140 -12.07 27.38 2.37
CA GLU A 140 -12.55 28.05 1.16
C GLU A 140 -13.28 27.06 0.23
N ASN A 141 -13.70 27.52 -0.95
CA ASN A 141 -14.28 26.63 -1.95
C ASN A 141 -13.17 25.76 -2.56
N ILE A 142 -13.43 24.46 -2.63
CA ILE A 142 -12.52 23.44 -3.15
C ILE A 142 -13.13 22.90 -4.45
N SER A 143 -12.31 22.80 -5.48
CA SER A 143 -12.74 22.24 -6.77
C SER A 143 -12.60 20.72 -6.77
N LYS A 144 -13.46 20.04 -7.53
CA LYS A 144 -13.31 18.62 -7.82
C LYS A 144 -11.90 18.33 -8.33
N GLY A 145 -11.25 17.33 -7.73
CA GLY A 145 -9.90 16.90 -8.07
C GLY A 145 -8.79 17.53 -7.23
N ASP A 146 -9.05 18.60 -6.48
CA ASP A 146 -8.08 19.23 -5.57
C ASP A 146 -7.53 18.20 -4.56
N ILE A 147 -6.22 18.29 -4.28
CA ILE A 147 -5.56 17.47 -3.25
C ILE A 147 -5.81 18.09 -1.88
N LEU A 148 -6.36 17.32 -0.96
CA LEU A 148 -6.68 17.74 0.40
C LEU A 148 -5.67 17.22 1.42
N PHE A 149 -5.14 16.03 1.22
CA PHE A 149 -4.03 15.51 2.03
C PHE A 149 -2.99 14.81 1.17
N LEU A 150 -1.75 14.91 1.63
CA LEU A 150 -0.60 14.21 1.10
C LEU A 150 0.27 13.72 2.27
N GLU A 151 -0.10 12.59 2.87
CA GLU A 151 0.51 12.10 4.12
C GLU A 151 1.28 10.79 3.90
N LYS A 152 2.55 10.78 4.30
CA LYS A 152 3.33 9.54 4.37
C LYS A 152 2.89 8.73 5.59
N ALA A 153 2.75 7.41 5.44
CA ALA A 153 2.40 6.53 6.54
C ALA A 153 3.38 6.73 7.71
N PHE A 154 2.85 6.98 8.92
CA PHE A 154 3.69 7.08 10.11
C PHE A 154 4.33 5.72 10.41
N ILE A 155 3.53 4.66 10.38
CA ILE A 155 3.98 3.26 10.32
C ILE A 155 3.07 2.46 9.39
N PHE A 156 3.57 1.31 8.96
CA PHE A 156 2.77 0.28 8.30
C PHE A 156 3.41 -1.10 8.48
N SER A 157 2.63 -2.14 8.17
CA SER A 157 3.10 -3.51 8.02
C SER A 157 2.48 -4.13 6.78
N LEU A 158 3.28 -4.88 6.02
CA LEU A 158 2.78 -5.66 4.89
C LEU A 158 1.72 -6.65 5.35
N ILE A 159 0.70 -6.86 4.51
CA ILE A 159 -0.30 -7.88 4.72
C ILE A 159 0.35 -9.24 4.40
N PHE A 160 0.11 -10.20 5.28
CA PHE A 160 0.51 -11.57 5.04
C PHE A 160 -0.56 -12.28 4.23
N ASP A 161 -0.13 -13.07 3.26
CA ASP A 161 -0.98 -13.98 2.51
C ASP A 161 -1.52 -15.09 3.44
N VAL A 162 -2.81 -15.41 3.33
CA VAL A 162 -3.48 -16.30 4.29
C VAL A 162 -3.06 -17.76 4.09
N GLU A 163 -2.71 -18.15 2.87
CA GLU A 163 -2.40 -19.54 2.51
C GLU A 163 -0.94 -19.86 2.78
N THR A 164 -0.04 -19.03 2.23
CA THR A 164 1.41 -19.18 2.35
C THR A 164 1.95 -18.62 3.66
N ARG A 165 1.17 -17.76 4.33
CA ARG A 165 1.58 -16.96 5.49
C ARG A 165 2.67 -15.95 5.17
N ASP A 166 3.10 -15.80 3.92
CA ASP A 166 4.21 -14.94 3.53
C ASP A 166 3.81 -13.50 3.22
N ILE A 167 4.79 -12.60 3.27
CA ILE A 167 4.63 -11.23 2.77
C ILE A 167 5.04 -11.17 1.30
N ASN A 168 4.43 -10.27 0.54
CA ASN A 168 4.80 -10.06 -0.86
C ASN A 168 6.27 -9.59 -0.97
N THR A 169 7.12 -10.44 -1.54
CA THR A 169 8.57 -10.22 -1.68
C THR A 169 8.93 -9.28 -2.85
N GLU A 170 7.96 -8.94 -3.70
CA GLU A 170 8.11 -7.95 -4.77
C GLU A 170 7.90 -6.52 -4.26
N ILE A 171 7.59 -6.35 -2.98
CA ILE A 171 7.33 -5.05 -2.37
C ILE A 171 8.38 -4.77 -1.30
N CYS A 172 8.95 -3.56 -1.32
CA CYS A 172 9.90 -3.16 -0.30
C CYS A 172 9.25 -3.11 1.09
N TYR A 173 9.83 -3.85 2.04
CA TYR A 173 9.42 -3.94 3.44
C TYR A 173 9.45 -2.60 4.20
N HIS A 174 10.21 -1.62 3.71
CA HIS A 174 10.39 -0.32 4.37
C HIS A 174 9.63 0.84 3.72
N CYS A 175 9.42 0.83 2.39
CA CYS A 175 8.80 1.96 1.69
C CYS A 175 7.66 1.58 0.73
N LEU A 176 7.26 0.31 0.65
CA LEU A 176 6.22 -0.21 -0.25
C LEU A 176 6.46 -0.03 -1.75
N LYS A 177 7.65 0.44 -2.16
CA LYS A 177 8.05 0.48 -3.57
C LYS A 177 8.12 -0.94 -4.14
N GLN A 178 7.43 -1.18 -5.25
CA GLN A 178 7.57 -2.43 -6.00
C GLN A 178 9.01 -2.55 -6.51
N THR A 179 9.60 -3.73 -6.34
CA THR A 179 10.98 -4.02 -6.71
C THR A 179 11.10 -5.43 -7.29
N VAL A 180 11.65 -5.49 -8.49
CA VAL A 180 12.01 -6.75 -9.17
C VAL A 180 13.47 -7.15 -8.89
N SER A 181 14.20 -6.29 -8.18
CA SER A 181 15.65 -6.37 -7.95
C SER A 181 16.00 -6.16 -6.48
N GLY A 182 15.09 -6.59 -5.59
CA GLY A 182 15.20 -6.35 -4.15
C GLY A 182 16.40 -7.03 -3.49
N ILE A 183 16.81 -6.49 -2.34
CA ILE A 183 17.87 -6.99 -1.48
C ILE A 183 17.20 -7.61 -0.26
N SER A 184 17.52 -8.86 0.07
CA SER A 184 16.96 -9.50 1.25
C SER A 184 17.65 -9.06 2.54
N CYS A 185 16.93 -9.20 3.66
CA CYS A 185 17.57 -9.30 4.96
C CYS A 185 18.61 -10.44 4.97
N ASP A 186 19.72 -10.23 5.67
CA ASP A 186 20.82 -11.21 5.72
C ASP A 186 20.49 -12.44 6.59
N SER A 187 19.44 -12.36 7.41
CA SER A 187 19.06 -13.43 8.33
C SER A 187 17.71 -14.06 7.98
N CYS A 188 16.62 -13.29 7.94
CA CYS A 188 15.30 -13.88 7.74
C CYS A 188 14.95 -14.22 6.30
N VAL A 189 15.65 -13.63 5.32
CA VAL A 189 15.40 -13.67 3.85
C VAL A 189 13.98 -13.29 3.38
N ARG A 190 13.01 -13.12 4.28
CA ARG A 190 11.60 -12.81 4.03
C ARG A 190 11.36 -11.32 3.78
N CYS A 191 12.05 -10.45 4.51
CA CYS A 191 11.97 -9.01 4.31
C CYS A 191 12.88 -8.60 3.14
N ILE A 192 12.26 -8.10 2.06
CA ILE A 192 12.95 -7.60 0.86
C ILE A 192 12.94 -6.08 0.85
N PHE A 193 14.05 -5.47 0.44
CA PHE A 193 14.25 -4.02 0.39
C PHE A 193 14.57 -3.56 -1.02
N CYS A 194 14.11 -2.38 -1.42
CA CYS A 194 14.44 -1.85 -2.74
C CYS A 194 15.92 -1.48 -2.86
N ASP A 195 16.56 -1.06 -1.76
CA ASP A 195 17.99 -0.74 -1.70
C ASP A 195 18.58 -0.93 -0.28
N THR A 196 19.87 -0.65 -0.15
CA THR A 196 20.60 -0.76 1.13
C THR A 196 20.14 0.28 2.15
N THR A 197 19.74 1.47 1.70
CA THR A 197 19.22 2.53 2.57
C THR A 197 17.96 2.07 3.28
N CYS A 198 16.99 1.53 2.55
CA CYS A 198 15.75 0.98 3.12
C CYS A 198 16.02 -0.20 4.05
N LYS A 199 17.00 -1.07 3.71
CA LYS A 199 17.41 -2.18 4.56
C LYS A 199 17.98 -1.70 5.89
N GLU A 200 18.90 -0.71 5.85
CA GLU A 200 19.55 -0.15 7.02
C GLU A 200 18.57 0.65 7.89
N GLN A 201 17.75 1.51 7.29
CA GLN A 201 16.71 2.27 8.01
C GLN A 201 15.74 1.32 8.71
N SER A 202 15.23 0.32 7.99
CA SER A 202 14.33 -0.68 8.59
C SER A 202 15.01 -1.45 9.73
N TRP A 203 16.27 -1.87 9.57
CA TRP A 203 17.02 -2.56 10.63
C TRP A 203 17.16 -1.71 11.88
N ASN A 204 17.54 -0.45 11.71
CA ASN A 204 17.80 0.48 12.81
C ASN A 204 16.53 0.88 13.54
N GLU A 205 15.42 1.07 12.82
CA GLU A 205 14.15 1.50 13.41
C GLU A 205 13.44 0.36 14.15
N TYR A 206 13.34 -0.85 13.57
CA TYR A 206 12.50 -1.91 14.13
C TYR A 206 12.91 -3.35 13.74
N HIS A 207 13.42 -3.57 12.52
CA HIS A 207 13.55 -4.91 11.96
C HIS A 207 14.57 -5.78 12.69
N LYS A 208 15.59 -5.20 13.34
CA LYS A 208 16.52 -5.95 14.22
C LYS A 208 15.79 -6.72 15.34
N TYR A 209 14.66 -6.21 15.81
CA TYR A 209 13.81 -6.87 16.81
C TYR A 209 12.71 -7.73 16.19
N GLU A 210 12.38 -7.53 14.92
CA GLU A 210 11.36 -8.34 14.21
C GLU A 210 11.95 -9.59 13.55
N CYS A 211 13.23 -9.53 13.19
CA CYS A 211 13.87 -10.47 12.27
C CYS A 211 13.77 -11.93 12.75
N MET A 212 13.89 -12.20 14.05
CA MET A 212 13.71 -13.55 14.56
C MET A 212 12.23 -13.98 14.48
N GLY A 213 11.29 -13.09 14.81
CA GLY A 213 9.86 -13.37 14.73
C GLY A 213 9.37 -13.62 13.30
N MET A 214 10.03 -13.01 12.30
CA MET A 214 9.78 -13.26 10.88
C MET A 214 10.17 -14.67 10.45
N GLN A 215 11.17 -15.29 11.09
CA GLN A 215 11.60 -16.66 10.77
C GLN A 215 10.73 -17.73 11.44
N THR A 216 9.94 -17.36 12.45
CA THR A 216 9.08 -18.30 13.21
C THR A 216 7.60 -18.08 12.96
N ASP A 217 7.23 -17.32 11.92
CA ASP A 217 5.85 -16.93 11.60
C ASP A 217 5.09 -16.25 12.74
N MET A 218 5.80 -15.73 13.75
CA MET A 218 5.15 -15.13 14.92
C MET A 218 4.30 -13.94 14.52
N TRP A 219 4.81 -13.11 13.60
CA TRP A 219 4.14 -11.88 13.19
C TRP A 219 2.87 -12.11 12.38
N TYR A 220 2.78 -13.21 11.63
CA TYR A 220 1.54 -13.64 10.99
C TYR A 220 0.43 -13.84 12.03
N HIS A 221 0.74 -14.57 13.11
CA HIS A 221 -0.22 -14.86 14.18
C HIS A 221 -0.53 -13.67 15.08
N LEU A 222 0.41 -12.74 15.24
CA LEU A 222 0.22 -11.55 16.07
C LEU A 222 -0.47 -10.39 15.34
N GLY A 223 -0.60 -10.46 14.00
CA GLY A 223 -1.37 -9.52 13.19
C GLY A 223 -1.05 -8.05 13.47
N ILE A 224 -2.06 -7.28 13.88
CA ILE A 224 -1.98 -5.84 14.16
C ILE A 224 -0.97 -5.44 15.25
N THR A 225 -0.50 -6.42 16.04
CA THR A 225 0.56 -6.21 17.03
C THR A 225 1.90 -5.84 16.38
N LEU A 226 2.18 -6.32 15.16
CA LEU A 226 3.40 -5.95 14.42
C LEU A 226 3.45 -4.43 14.14
N PRO A 227 2.46 -3.81 13.46
CA PRO A 227 2.47 -2.36 13.28
C PRO A 227 2.37 -1.59 14.62
N ALA A 228 1.73 -2.14 15.66
CA ALA A 228 1.72 -1.54 17.00
C ALA A 228 3.12 -1.47 17.61
N PHE A 229 3.91 -2.53 17.45
CA PHE A 229 5.30 -2.60 17.87
C PHE A 229 6.17 -1.60 17.11
N LYS A 230 6.01 -1.51 15.78
CA LYS A 230 6.71 -0.49 14.97
C LYS A 230 6.39 0.93 15.44
N ALA A 231 5.12 1.21 15.77
CA ALA A 231 4.70 2.49 16.31
C ALA A 231 5.42 2.81 17.63
N PHE A 232 5.52 1.82 18.52
CA PHE A 232 6.25 1.95 19.78
C PHE A 232 7.74 2.26 19.54
N CYS A 233 8.42 1.49 18.69
CA CYS A 233 9.82 1.71 18.34
C CYS A 233 10.08 3.12 17.79
N LYS A 234 9.24 3.60 16.86
CA LYS A 234 9.34 4.99 16.37
C LYS A 234 9.14 6.02 17.46
N GLY A 235 8.19 5.79 18.38
CA GLY A 235 7.96 6.67 19.53
C GLY A 235 9.15 6.76 20.48
N MET A 236 9.84 5.64 20.73
CA MET A 236 11.04 5.62 21.56
C MET A 236 12.17 6.46 20.93
N ASN A 237 12.43 6.26 19.63
CA ASN A 237 13.46 7.00 18.90
C ASN A 237 13.17 8.50 18.86
N ALA A 238 11.90 8.90 18.98
CA ALA A 238 11.54 10.29 18.95
C ALA A 238 11.63 10.97 20.33
N ASN A 239 11.33 10.25 21.41
CA ASN A 239 11.49 10.76 22.77
C ASN A 239 12.95 11.04 23.15
N SER A 240 13.91 10.31 22.56
CA SER A 240 15.35 10.59 22.73
C SER A 240 15.79 11.91 22.05
N THR A 241 14.99 12.47 21.14
CA THR A 241 15.30 13.73 20.45
C THR A 241 14.74 14.98 21.14
N GLY A 242 13.97 14.83 22.22
CA GLY A 242 13.46 15.97 23.02
C GLY A 242 12.41 16.85 22.32
N ILE A 243 11.80 16.39 21.21
CA ILE A 243 10.82 17.17 20.46
C ILE A 243 9.50 17.28 21.26
N GLN A 244 9.18 18.50 21.71
CA GLN A 244 7.90 18.82 22.34
C GLN A 244 6.77 18.91 21.30
N ILE A 245 5.55 18.53 21.69
CA ILE A 245 4.34 18.74 20.89
C ILE A 245 4.19 20.26 20.70
N ASN A 246 4.19 20.71 19.45
CA ASN A 246 3.82 22.09 19.16
C ASN A 246 2.30 22.19 19.23
N ASN A 247 1.76 22.84 20.27
CA ASN A 247 0.31 22.99 20.45
C ASN A 247 -0.39 23.80 19.35
N ILE A 248 0.37 24.36 18.39
CA ILE A 248 -0.14 25.19 17.30
C ILE A 248 -0.47 24.34 16.05
N CYS A 249 0.27 23.25 15.81
CA CYS A 249 0.17 22.48 14.57
C CYS A 249 -0.19 21.02 14.86
N PHE A 250 -1.19 20.45 14.18
CA PHE A 250 -1.44 19.01 14.24
C PHE A 250 -0.59 18.29 13.19
N GLY A 251 0.13 17.24 13.61
CA GLY A 251 1.01 16.45 12.76
C GLY A 251 2.45 16.98 12.71
N SER A 252 3.36 16.15 12.20
CA SER A 252 4.75 16.54 11.96
C SER A 252 5.43 15.66 10.92
N LYS A 253 6.23 16.29 10.05
CA LYS A 253 7.14 15.61 9.10
C LYS A 253 8.37 15.01 9.77
N PHE A 254 8.74 15.52 10.94
CA PHE A 254 9.91 15.04 11.68
C PHE A 254 9.55 13.93 12.67
N ASN A 255 8.47 14.11 13.43
CA ASN A 255 8.03 13.15 14.44
C ASN A 255 6.51 13.14 14.59
N ASN A 256 5.83 12.20 13.91
CA ASN A 256 4.38 12.09 13.96
C ASN A 256 3.86 11.24 15.14
N TYR A 257 4.74 10.68 15.98
CA TYR A 257 4.34 9.78 17.08
C TYR A 257 3.41 10.44 18.11
N PRO A 258 3.63 11.69 18.58
CA PRO A 258 2.73 12.29 19.58
C PRO A 258 1.29 12.45 19.06
N TYR A 259 1.14 12.77 17.78
CA TYR A 259 -0.16 12.92 17.14
C TYR A 259 -0.85 11.56 16.97
N PHE A 260 -0.12 10.53 16.53
CA PHE A 260 -0.59 9.14 16.58
C PHE A 260 -1.01 8.74 18.01
N ASN A 261 -0.19 9.04 19.01
CA ASN A 261 -0.45 8.70 20.42
C ASN A 261 -1.65 9.46 21.03
N SER A 262 -2.16 10.49 20.34
CA SER A 262 -3.37 11.26 20.67
C SER A 262 -4.65 10.76 19.97
N LEU A 263 -4.53 9.79 19.06
CA LEU A 263 -5.69 9.20 18.37
C LEU A 263 -6.52 8.37 19.33
N VAL A 264 -7.82 8.29 19.03
CA VAL A 264 -8.83 7.59 19.85
C VAL A 264 -8.55 6.08 19.84
N TYR A 265 -8.78 5.41 20.97
CA TYR A 265 -8.53 3.97 21.11
C TYR A 265 -9.53 3.24 22.01
N HIS A 266 -10.63 3.89 22.40
CA HIS A 266 -11.75 3.27 23.13
C HIS A 266 -11.34 2.25 24.21
N ILE A 267 -10.51 2.68 25.18
CA ILE A 267 -9.95 1.80 26.21
C ILE A 267 -11.00 1.01 27.00
N ASP A 268 -12.20 1.58 27.11
CA ASP A 268 -13.38 0.97 27.73
C ASP A 268 -13.86 -0.31 27.02
N LYS A 269 -13.39 -0.55 25.78
CA LYS A 269 -13.70 -1.71 24.94
C LYS A 269 -12.51 -2.66 24.77
N ILE A 270 -11.50 -2.56 25.65
CA ILE A 270 -10.32 -3.43 25.58
C ILE A 270 -10.73 -4.91 25.50
N ASN A 271 -10.20 -5.61 24.49
CA ASN A 271 -10.44 -7.03 24.27
C ASN A 271 -9.28 -7.88 24.83
N MET A 272 -9.58 -9.13 25.19
CA MET A 272 -8.56 -10.06 25.71
C MET A 272 -7.47 -10.37 24.70
N SER A 273 -7.79 -10.36 23.39
CA SER A 273 -6.82 -10.60 22.32
C SER A 273 -5.69 -9.58 22.32
N ALA A 274 -5.97 -8.29 22.51
CA ALA A 274 -4.96 -7.23 22.56
C ALA A 274 -3.99 -7.43 23.73
N LEU A 275 -4.53 -7.77 24.92
CA LEU A 275 -3.72 -8.08 26.11
C LEU A 275 -2.84 -9.31 25.90
N VAL A 276 -3.40 -10.39 25.35
CA VAL A 276 -2.67 -11.64 25.09
C VAL A 276 -1.56 -11.41 24.05
N CYS A 277 -1.86 -10.72 22.94
CA CYS A 277 -0.86 -10.42 21.92
C CYS A 277 0.28 -9.54 22.46
N SER A 278 -0.06 -8.53 23.27
CA SER A 278 0.93 -7.69 23.95
C SER A 278 1.82 -8.51 24.90
N ALA A 279 1.23 -9.40 25.69
CA ALA A 279 1.98 -10.28 26.60
C ALA A 279 2.90 -11.25 25.84
N ILE A 280 2.44 -11.83 24.72
CA ILE A 280 3.26 -12.68 23.85
C ILE A 280 4.44 -11.88 23.28
N LEU A 281 4.19 -10.66 22.80
CA LEU A 281 5.25 -9.80 22.27
C LEU A 281 6.28 -9.44 23.35
N VAL A 282 5.86 -9.02 24.55
CA VAL A 282 6.79 -8.71 25.66
C VAL A 282 7.63 -9.94 26.02
N ARG A 283 7.01 -11.12 26.03
CA ARG A 283 7.71 -12.38 26.29
C ARG A 283 8.72 -12.69 25.19
N TYR A 284 8.36 -12.48 23.93
CA TYR A 284 9.23 -12.63 22.78
C TYR A 284 10.44 -11.70 22.87
N LEU A 285 10.20 -10.40 23.05
CA LEU A 285 11.24 -9.39 23.16
C LEU A 285 12.22 -9.69 24.30
N SER A 286 11.71 -10.22 25.43
CA SER A 286 12.53 -10.59 26.58
C SER A 286 13.42 -11.82 26.36
N LYS A 287 12.99 -12.76 25.51
CA LYS A 287 13.68 -14.06 25.33
C LYS A 287 14.55 -14.14 24.09
N TYR A 288 14.10 -13.52 23.00
CA TYR A 288 14.64 -13.76 21.67
C TYR A 288 15.26 -12.51 21.04
N THR A 289 15.34 -11.41 21.80
CA THR A 289 15.97 -10.18 21.36
C THR A 289 16.76 -9.56 22.52
N ASN A 290 17.61 -8.57 22.20
CA ASN A 290 18.27 -7.73 23.19
C ASN A 290 17.49 -6.42 23.48
N PHE A 291 16.19 -6.38 23.16
CA PHE A 291 15.36 -5.17 23.20
C PHE A 291 15.39 -4.48 24.56
N PHE A 292 15.05 -5.21 25.63
CA PHE A 292 14.98 -4.63 26.98
C PHE A 292 16.36 -4.24 27.52
N GLN A 293 17.41 -5.02 27.23
CA GLN A 293 18.76 -4.68 27.63
C GLN A 293 19.24 -3.40 26.93
N SER A 294 18.98 -3.29 25.62
CA SER A 294 19.31 -2.09 24.84
C SER A 294 18.55 -0.88 25.37
N TYR A 295 17.26 -1.04 25.66
CA TYR A 295 16.43 0.09 26.07
C TYR A 295 16.73 0.56 27.50
N LEU A 296 17.02 -0.35 28.43
CA LEU A 296 17.46 0.02 29.78
C LEU A 296 18.76 0.85 29.77
N ALA A 297 19.64 0.61 28.79
CA ALA A 297 20.88 1.36 28.62
C ALA A 297 20.67 2.78 28.07
N GLU A 298 19.50 3.08 27.48
CA GLU A 298 19.20 4.42 26.97
C GLU A 298 19.06 5.42 28.13
N PRO A 299 19.68 6.62 28.04
CA PRO A 299 19.59 7.62 29.10
C PRO A 299 18.13 7.99 29.43
N HIS A 300 17.30 8.06 28.40
CA HIS A 300 15.90 8.51 28.42
C HIS A 300 14.90 7.37 28.68
N CYS A 301 15.36 6.17 29.09
CA CYS A 301 14.47 5.05 29.39
C CYS A 301 13.46 5.46 30.50
N PRO A 302 12.14 5.32 30.28
CA PRO A 302 11.12 5.81 31.20
C PRO A 302 11.06 5.01 32.52
N GLU A 303 11.51 3.76 32.48
CA GLU A 303 11.55 2.85 33.63
C GLU A 303 12.91 2.17 33.69
N LYS A 304 13.61 2.28 34.83
CA LYS A 304 14.95 1.70 35.01
C LYS A 304 14.94 0.30 35.63
N ASP A 305 13.79 -0.12 36.17
CA ASP A 305 13.57 -1.50 36.58
C ASP A 305 13.04 -2.33 35.40
N LEU A 306 13.61 -3.52 35.18
CA LEU A 306 13.25 -4.38 34.04
C LEU A 306 11.78 -4.81 34.09
N HIS A 307 11.27 -5.13 35.28
CA HIS A 307 9.89 -5.61 35.43
C HIS A 307 8.88 -4.49 35.18
N ASN A 308 9.13 -3.29 35.69
CA ASN A 308 8.31 -2.11 35.40
C ASN A 308 8.40 -1.71 33.93
N LEU A 309 9.59 -1.79 33.32
CA LEU A 309 9.75 -1.53 31.90
C LEU A 309 8.95 -2.51 31.04
N GLN A 310 8.98 -3.81 31.35
CA GLN A 310 8.16 -4.81 30.64
C GLN A 310 6.66 -4.50 30.73
N LYS A 311 6.17 -4.06 31.89
CA LYS A 311 4.77 -3.61 32.06
C LYS A 311 4.48 -2.37 31.23
N PHE A 312 5.35 -1.36 31.30
CA PHE A 312 5.22 -0.13 30.53
C PHE A 312 5.15 -0.38 29.02
N VAL A 313 6.07 -1.20 28.49
CA VAL A 313 6.07 -1.60 27.08
C VAL A 313 4.78 -2.35 26.75
N GLY A 314 4.37 -3.32 27.56
CA GLY A 314 3.12 -4.05 27.36
C GLY A 314 1.90 -3.12 27.31
N SER A 315 1.80 -2.16 28.22
CA SER A 315 0.72 -1.16 28.23
C SER A 315 0.72 -0.27 26.99
N CYS A 316 1.89 0.18 26.52
CA CYS A 316 2.01 0.98 25.30
C CYS A 316 1.61 0.17 24.06
N ILE A 317 2.07 -1.07 23.94
CA ILE A 317 1.69 -1.96 22.83
C ILE A 317 0.18 -2.20 22.81
N THR A 318 -0.43 -2.51 23.96
CA THR A 318 -1.88 -2.68 24.06
C THR A 318 -2.62 -1.42 23.62
N LYS A 319 -2.18 -0.24 24.07
CA LYS A 319 -2.75 1.04 23.61
C LYS A 319 -2.62 1.19 22.09
N HIS A 320 -1.46 0.91 21.51
CA HIS A 320 -1.22 1.07 20.08
C HIS A 320 -1.99 0.06 19.23
N ILE A 321 -2.21 -1.17 19.70
CA ILE A 321 -3.13 -2.14 19.07
C ILE A 321 -4.51 -1.51 18.95
N LEU A 322 -5.07 -1.04 20.07
CA LEU A 322 -6.41 -0.41 20.08
C LEU A 322 -6.46 0.86 19.22
N GLN A 323 -5.39 1.65 19.16
CA GLN A 323 -5.32 2.81 18.26
C GLN A 323 -5.35 2.38 16.80
N LEU A 324 -4.64 1.33 16.42
CA LEU A 324 -4.64 0.84 15.04
C LEU A 324 -5.98 0.22 14.65
N GLU A 325 -6.63 -0.53 15.54
CA GLU A 325 -7.98 -1.08 15.30
C GLU A 325 -9.00 0.00 14.94
N ASN A 326 -8.82 1.23 15.46
CA ASN A 326 -9.77 2.33 15.29
C ASN A 326 -9.38 3.36 14.22
N ASN A 327 -8.12 3.42 13.79
CA ASN A 327 -7.62 4.52 12.95
C ASN A 327 -6.79 4.05 11.74
N SER A 328 -6.40 2.78 11.68
CA SER A 328 -5.56 2.28 10.58
C SER A 328 -6.30 2.28 9.25
N THR A 329 -5.54 2.27 8.17
CA THR A 329 -6.03 2.28 6.80
C THR A 329 -5.31 1.19 6.01
N VAL A 330 -6.06 0.43 5.22
CA VAL A 330 -5.50 -0.52 4.25
C VAL A 330 -4.87 0.28 3.11
N ILE A 331 -3.59 0.04 2.87
CA ILE A 331 -2.81 0.62 1.79
C ILE A 331 -2.96 -0.30 0.58
N GLU A 332 -3.45 0.27 -0.50
CA GLU A 332 -3.68 -0.43 -1.76
C GLU A 332 -2.78 0.16 -2.85
N ASN A 333 -1.93 -0.67 -3.44
CA ASN A 333 -1.05 -0.27 -4.52
C ASN A 333 -1.44 -0.96 -5.82
N TRP A 334 -1.21 -0.25 -6.92
CA TRP A 334 -1.23 -0.80 -8.26
C TRP A 334 0.04 -1.64 -8.44
N ILE A 335 -0.13 -2.95 -8.64
CA ILE A 335 0.96 -3.89 -8.86
C ILE A 335 0.95 -4.26 -10.34
N ASP A 336 2.09 -4.06 -11.00
CA ASP A 336 2.28 -4.48 -12.38
C ASP A 336 2.15 -6.01 -12.48
N GLY A 337 1.21 -6.48 -13.29
CA GLY A 337 1.09 -7.88 -13.63
C GLY A 337 2.28 -8.37 -14.45
N ASN A 338 2.64 -9.64 -14.30
CA ASN A 338 3.62 -10.29 -15.18
C ASN A 338 3.08 -10.36 -16.62
N PHE A 339 3.87 -9.92 -17.60
CA PHE A 339 3.62 -10.07 -19.05
C PHE A 339 2.26 -9.57 -19.57
N SER A 340 2.16 -8.26 -19.87
CA SER A 340 1.04 -7.65 -20.62
C SER A 340 -0.34 -7.74 -19.96
N LEU A 341 -0.40 -8.19 -18.70
CA LEU A 341 -1.61 -8.14 -17.88
C LEU A 341 -1.87 -6.71 -17.39
N PRO A 342 -3.14 -6.35 -17.15
CA PRO A 342 -3.49 -5.06 -16.57
C PRO A 342 -2.86 -4.91 -15.19
N THR A 343 -2.50 -3.68 -14.83
CA THR A 343 -2.11 -3.35 -13.45
C THR A 343 -3.31 -3.63 -12.53
N GLU A 344 -3.11 -4.45 -11.50
CA GLU A 344 -4.17 -4.77 -10.53
C GLU A 344 -3.96 -3.97 -9.25
N LYS A 345 -5.05 -3.48 -8.66
CA LYS A 345 -5.00 -2.83 -7.36
C LYS A 345 -5.08 -3.90 -6.27
N GLN A 346 -4.02 -4.04 -5.49
CA GLN A 346 -3.95 -5.03 -4.41
C GLN A 346 -3.78 -4.35 -3.05
N SER A 347 -4.41 -4.92 -2.01
CA SER A 347 -4.14 -4.54 -0.62
C SER A 347 -2.77 -5.07 -0.21
N VAL A 348 -1.81 -4.17 0.04
CA VAL A 348 -0.40 -4.56 0.26
C VAL A 348 0.04 -4.38 1.71
N ALA A 349 -0.56 -3.45 2.44
CA ALA A 349 -0.17 -3.14 3.81
C ALA A 349 -1.33 -2.58 4.62
N CYS A 350 -1.18 -2.58 5.94
CA CYS A 350 -2.00 -1.81 6.87
C CYS A 350 -1.12 -0.72 7.50
N GLY A 351 -1.54 0.54 7.37
CA GLY A 351 -0.78 1.71 7.82
C GLY A 351 -1.60 2.69 8.64
N ILE A 352 -0.91 3.68 9.21
CA ILE A 352 -1.56 4.75 9.99
C ILE A 352 -1.12 6.12 9.47
N PHE A 353 -2.11 7.00 9.31
CA PHE A 353 -1.97 8.34 8.74
C PHE A 353 -2.63 9.32 9.71
N PRO A 354 -1.92 9.76 10.77
CA PRO A 354 -2.54 10.48 11.89
C PRO A 354 -3.37 11.71 11.51
N SER A 355 -2.97 12.44 10.46
CA SER A 355 -3.64 13.66 10.02
C SER A 355 -4.92 13.33 9.25
N VAL A 356 -4.85 12.35 8.35
CA VAL A 356 -6.00 11.79 7.62
C VAL A 356 -7.02 11.15 8.58
N SER A 357 -6.58 10.49 9.66
CA SER A 357 -7.45 9.88 10.67
C SER A 357 -8.34 10.88 11.42
N LEU A 358 -8.15 12.19 11.24
CA LEU A 358 -9.00 13.23 11.83
C LEU A 358 -10.27 13.55 11.01
N MET A 359 -10.37 13.07 9.77
CA MET A 359 -11.59 13.20 8.98
C MET A 359 -12.68 12.27 9.52
N ASN A 360 -13.86 12.81 9.78
CA ASN A 360 -15.00 12.00 10.19
C ASN A 360 -15.56 11.15 9.04
N HIS A 361 -16.36 10.15 9.40
CA HIS A 361 -17.02 9.26 8.46
C HIS A 361 -18.26 9.88 7.80
N SER A 362 -18.43 9.60 6.50
CA SER A 362 -19.72 9.59 5.81
C SER A 362 -19.82 8.34 4.95
N CYS A 363 -20.99 7.69 4.91
CA CYS A 363 -21.19 6.54 4.03
C CYS A 363 -21.08 6.93 2.55
N LYS A 364 -21.33 8.20 2.22
CA LYS A 364 -21.09 8.85 0.92
C LYS A 364 -20.07 9.98 1.14
N PRO A 365 -18.76 9.70 1.07
CA PRO A 365 -17.71 10.69 1.32
C PRO A 365 -17.69 11.74 0.20
N ASN A 366 -17.10 12.90 0.50
CA ASN A 366 -16.82 13.95 -0.50
C ASN A 366 -15.35 13.92 -0.96
N ILE A 367 -14.61 12.89 -0.57
CA ILE A 367 -13.23 12.62 -0.97
C ILE A 367 -13.04 11.20 -1.49
N SER A 368 -11.93 10.98 -2.20
CA SER A 368 -11.40 9.67 -2.55
C SER A 368 -9.92 9.57 -2.16
N ASN A 369 -9.50 8.35 -1.83
CA ASN A 369 -8.12 8.05 -1.43
C ASN A 369 -7.46 7.15 -2.48
N TYR A 370 -6.20 7.41 -2.77
CA TYR A 370 -5.32 6.45 -3.45
C TYR A 370 -3.92 6.53 -2.84
N PHE A 371 -3.09 5.55 -3.15
CA PHE A 371 -1.74 5.48 -2.59
C PHE A 371 -0.69 5.55 -3.68
N ILE A 372 0.40 6.23 -3.35
CA ILE A 372 1.66 6.15 -4.07
C ILE A 372 2.65 5.52 -3.07
N CYS A 373 2.91 4.22 -3.24
CA CYS A 373 3.73 3.45 -2.31
C CYS A 373 3.16 3.47 -0.88
N ASP A 374 3.79 4.22 0.05
CA ASP A 374 3.38 4.38 1.45
C ASP A 374 2.77 5.76 1.74
N THR A 375 2.48 6.55 0.71
CA THR A 375 1.90 7.88 0.83
C THR A 375 0.44 7.86 0.39
N ILE A 376 -0.46 8.31 1.26
CA ILE A 376 -1.87 8.50 0.91
C ILE A 376 -2.05 9.86 0.24
N VAL A 377 -2.79 9.87 -0.87
CA VAL A 377 -3.24 11.07 -1.56
C VAL A 377 -4.76 11.11 -1.46
N VAL A 378 -5.27 12.20 -0.88
CA VAL A 378 -6.71 12.41 -0.69
C VAL A 378 -7.17 13.53 -1.62
N ARG A 379 -8.18 13.27 -2.46
CA ARG A 379 -8.72 14.24 -3.41
C ARG A 379 -10.21 14.48 -3.22
N ALA A 380 -10.66 15.70 -3.51
CA ALA A 380 -12.08 16.02 -3.57
C ALA A 380 -12.76 15.30 -4.77
N VAL A 381 -13.86 14.58 -4.54
CA VAL A 381 -14.59 13.90 -5.63
C VAL A 381 -15.63 14.79 -6.33
N ASN A 382 -16.01 15.88 -5.68
CA ASN A 382 -16.95 16.89 -6.15
C ASN A 382 -16.46 18.28 -5.71
N ASP A 383 -17.07 19.35 -6.22
CA ASP A 383 -16.84 20.69 -5.67
C ASP A 383 -17.38 20.76 -4.22
N ILE A 384 -16.58 21.30 -3.31
CA ILE A 384 -16.90 21.41 -1.89
C ILE A 384 -16.94 22.89 -1.52
N LYS A 385 -18.08 23.36 -1.01
CA LYS A 385 -18.23 24.74 -0.57
C LYS A 385 -17.45 24.98 0.72
N LYS A 386 -16.97 26.21 0.90
CA LYS A 386 -16.44 26.69 2.18
C LYS A 386 -17.36 26.32 3.35
N GLU A 387 -16.77 26.03 4.51
CA GLU A 387 -17.41 25.57 5.75
C GLU A 387 -18.00 24.15 5.69
N THR A 388 -17.94 23.46 4.55
CA THR A 388 -18.37 22.06 4.45
C THR A 388 -17.32 21.16 5.12
N GLU A 389 -17.79 20.21 5.91
CA GLU A 389 -16.92 19.19 6.52
C GLU A 389 -16.40 18.21 5.47
N ILE A 390 -15.14 17.83 5.61
CA ILE A 390 -14.47 16.84 4.77
C ILE A 390 -14.67 15.48 5.42
N PHE A 391 -15.35 14.59 4.70
CA PHE A 391 -15.71 13.26 5.18
C PHE A 391 -14.97 12.18 4.42
N ASN A 392 -14.29 11.32 5.16
CA ASN A 392 -13.73 10.07 4.66
C ASN A 392 -14.78 8.93 4.77
N CYS A 393 -14.49 7.78 4.17
CA CYS A 393 -15.24 6.55 4.36
C CYS A 393 -14.37 5.53 5.09
N TYR A 394 -14.91 4.89 6.14
CA TYR A 394 -14.16 3.97 7.01
C TYR A 394 -14.29 2.51 6.51
N GLY A 395 -14.35 2.33 5.19
CA GLY A 395 -14.68 1.06 4.54
C GLY A 395 -16.19 0.72 4.51
N ILE A 396 -17.03 1.52 5.17
CA ILE A 396 -18.47 1.27 5.33
C ILE A 396 -19.25 2.16 4.37
N HIS A 397 -19.22 1.80 3.08
CA HIS A 397 -19.71 2.64 1.98
C HIS A 397 -21.17 2.31 1.61
N TYR A 398 -21.95 3.34 1.25
CA TYR A 398 -23.38 3.20 0.95
C TYR A 398 -23.69 2.29 -0.26
N ARG A 399 -22.76 2.19 -1.21
CA ARG A 399 -22.90 1.32 -2.38
C ARG A 399 -22.47 -0.12 -2.14
N ALA A 400 -21.82 -0.44 -1.02
CA ALA A 400 -21.34 -1.80 -0.76
C ALA A 400 -22.21 -2.56 0.24
N MET A 401 -22.94 -1.85 1.09
CA MET A 401 -23.65 -2.42 2.24
C MET A 401 -24.99 -1.70 2.42
N ARG A 402 -25.99 -2.37 2.96
CA ARG A 402 -27.29 -1.75 3.30
C ARG A 402 -27.18 -0.86 4.53
N ARG A 403 -28.09 0.11 4.69
CA ARG A 403 -28.09 1.03 5.84
C ARG A 403 -28.01 0.32 7.19
N CYS A 404 -28.77 -0.75 7.42
CA CYS A 404 -28.77 -1.47 8.69
C CYS A 404 -27.40 -2.11 8.99
N GLU A 405 -26.76 -2.71 7.99
CA GLU A 405 -25.43 -3.29 8.09
C GLU A 405 -24.39 -2.21 8.37
N ARG A 406 -24.46 -1.08 7.65
CA ARG A 406 -23.57 0.07 7.86
C ARG A 406 -23.67 0.60 9.29
N GLN A 407 -24.89 0.83 9.79
CA GLN A 407 -25.10 1.33 11.16
C GLN A 407 -24.58 0.34 12.21
N LYS A 408 -24.84 -0.96 12.02
CA LYS A 408 -24.32 -2.01 12.90
C LYS A 408 -22.79 -2.02 12.91
N GLN A 409 -22.14 -2.06 11.75
CA GLN A 409 -20.67 -2.06 11.68
C GLN A 409 -20.06 -0.78 12.26
N LEU A 410 -20.65 0.39 12.02
CA LEU A 410 -20.15 1.65 12.58
C LEU A 410 -20.30 1.69 14.10
N LEU A 411 -21.38 1.12 14.64
CA LEU A 411 -21.57 1.00 16.08
C LEU A 411 -20.59 -0.01 16.70
N ASP A 412 -20.44 -1.19 16.08
CA ASP A 412 -19.59 -2.27 16.58
C ASP A 412 -18.10 -1.91 16.53
N LEU A 413 -17.64 -1.28 15.45
CA LEU A 413 -16.22 -0.97 15.22
C LEU A 413 -15.82 0.43 15.73
N TYR A 414 -16.68 1.44 15.53
CA TYR A 414 -16.33 2.84 15.76
C TYR A 414 -17.20 3.53 16.82
N ASN A 415 -18.14 2.81 17.44
CA ASN A 415 -18.98 3.27 18.55
C ASN A 415 -19.81 4.53 18.26
N PHE A 416 -20.34 4.67 17.04
CA PHE A 416 -21.28 5.76 16.73
C PHE A 416 -22.34 5.37 15.69
N GLU A 417 -23.46 6.09 15.72
CA GLU A 417 -24.50 6.02 14.70
C GLU A 417 -24.26 7.09 13.62
N CYS A 418 -24.25 6.69 12.36
CA CYS A 418 -24.01 7.61 11.25
C CYS A 418 -25.25 8.40 10.88
N LYS A 419 -25.10 9.72 10.76
CA LYS A 419 -26.16 10.67 10.38
C LYS A 419 -25.82 11.41 9.08
N CYS A 420 -25.06 10.76 8.19
CA CYS A 420 -24.76 11.33 6.88
C CYS A 420 -26.02 11.44 6.02
N VAL A 421 -25.94 12.20 4.93
CA VAL A 421 -27.09 12.47 4.04
C VAL A 421 -27.84 11.19 3.61
N ILE A 422 -27.12 10.11 3.29
CA ILE A 422 -27.71 8.83 2.89
C ILE A 422 -28.35 8.07 4.06
N CYS A 423 -27.77 8.16 5.26
CA CYS A 423 -28.34 7.49 6.43
C CYS A 423 -29.55 8.23 7.02
N SER A 424 -29.62 9.54 6.78
CA SER A 424 -30.74 10.41 7.17
C SER A 424 -31.89 10.40 6.16
N ASP A 425 -31.59 10.16 4.88
CA ASP A 425 -32.58 10.13 3.80
C ASP A 425 -32.37 8.90 2.90
N GLN A 426 -33.18 7.87 3.13
CA GLN A 426 -33.14 6.61 2.38
C GLN A 426 -33.49 6.78 0.90
N THR A 427 -34.16 7.88 0.51
CA THR A 427 -34.50 8.12 -0.90
C THR A 427 -33.26 8.43 -1.76
N GLN A 428 -32.15 8.80 -1.11
CA GLN A 428 -30.88 9.05 -1.78
C GLN A 428 -29.98 7.81 -1.87
N GLU A 429 -30.43 6.68 -1.31
CA GLU A 429 -29.74 5.41 -1.42
C GLU A 429 -29.82 4.93 -2.88
N MET A 430 -28.68 4.89 -3.57
CA MET A 430 -28.58 4.33 -4.92
C MET A 430 -28.47 2.81 -4.86
N ASP A 431 -28.59 2.15 -6.02
CA ASP A 431 -28.36 0.71 -6.11
C ASP A 431 -26.99 0.31 -5.53
N VAL A 432 -27.05 -0.68 -4.65
CA VAL A 432 -25.90 -1.33 -4.03
C VAL A 432 -25.20 -2.17 -5.11
N PHE A 433 -23.88 -2.36 -5.01
CA PHE A 433 -23.09 -3.22 -5.89
C PHE A 433 -23.48 -4.71 -5.80
N ASN A 434 -24.44 -5.08 -4.95
CA ASN A 434 -25.02 -6.42 -4.85
C ASN A 434 -26.53 -6.40 -5.20
N THR A 435 -26.95 -5.50 -6.09
CA THR A 435 -28.35 -5.39 -6.52
C THR A 435 -28.68 -6.40 -7.61
N LEU A 436 -29.74 -7.17 -7.40
CA LEU A 436 -30.34 -8.11 -8.35
C LEU A 436 -31.42 -7.42 -9.20
N ILE A 437 -31.75 -8.01 -10.35
CA ILE A 437 -32.86 -7.58 -11.21
C ILE A 437 -34.03 -8.56 -11.10
N CYS A 438 -35.24 -8.04 -10.94
CA CYS A 438 -36.46 -8.84 -11.03
C CYS A 438 -36.67 -9.33 -12.46
N LYS A 439 -36.53 -10.64 -12.71
CA LYS A 439 -36.76 -11.23 -14.06
C LYS A 439 -38.12 -10.90 -14.69
N LYS A 440 -39.15 -10.61 -13.88
CA LYS A 440 -40.49 -10.30 -14.38
C LYS A 440 -40.68 -8.85 -14.81
N CYS A 441 -40.03 -7.89 -14.15
CA CYS A 441 -40.33 -6.46 -14.34
C CYS A 441 -39.11 -5.55 -14.43
N GLY A 442 -37.89 -6.08 -14.31
CA GLY A 442 -36.66 -5.30 -14.36
C GLY A 442 -36.35 -4.50 -13.09
N TYR A 443 -37.22 -4.54 -12.07
CA TYR A 443 -37.01 -3.74 -10.86
C TYR A 443 -35.82 -4.23 -10.05
N ASN A 444 -35.03 -3.28 -9.55
CA ASN A 444 -33.85 -3.54 -8.73
C ASN A 444 -34.24 -4.04 -7.34
N ILE A 445 -33.54 -5.07 -6.89
CA ILE A 445 -33.76 -5.73 -5.60
C ILE A 445 -32.43 -5.76 -4.88
N ALA A 446 -32.35 -5.11 -3.72
CA ALA A 446 -31.19 -5.27 -2.87
C ALA A 446 -31.11 -6.74 -2.42
N GLU A 447 -29.98 -7.41 -2.65
CA GLU A 447 -29.82 -8.78 -2.16
C GLU A 447 -29.69 -8.82 -0.63
N ASP A 448 -30.35 -9.79 0.02
CA ASP A 448 -30.19 -10.11 1.44
C ASP A 448 -29.56 -11.50 1.61
N LEU A 449 -28.27 -11.56 1.91
CA LEU A 449 -27.53 -12.83 2.03
C LEU A 449 -28.06 -13.76 3.13
N THR A 450 -28.83 -13.25 4.09
CA THR A 450 -29.40 -14.05 5.19
C THR A 450 -30.74 -14.70 4.84
N GLN A 451 -31.39 -14.25 3.77
CA GLN A 451 -32.71 -14.74 3.37
C GLN A 451 -32.62 -15.74 2.23
N SER A 452 -33.54 -16.71 2.22
CA SER A 452 -33.67 -17.69 1.15
C SER A 452 -34.53 -17.22 -0.02
N PHE A 453 -35.43 -16.25 0.21
CA PHE A 453 -36.27 -15.64 -0.81
C PHE A 453 -36.64 -14.21 -0.42
N CYS A 454 -37.08 -13.43 -1.40
CA CYS A 454 -37.69 -12.11 -1.18
C CYS A 454 -38.88 -11.90 -2.12
N TYR A 455 -39.56 -10.76 -1.98
CA TYR A 455 -40.60 -10.31 -2.91
C TYR A 455 -40.16 -9.03 -3.60
N CYS A 456 -40.34 -8.94 -4.91
CA CYS A 456 -40.06 -7.71 -5.65
C CYS A 456 -40.96 -6.57 -5.17
N ASP A 457 -40.38 -5.43 -4.79
CA ASP A 457 -41.17 -4.29 -4.29
C ASP A 457 -42.11 -3.70 -5.32
N SER A 458 -41.78 -3.79 -6.62
CA SER A 458 -42.62 -3.31 -7.71
C SER A 458 -43.74 -4.30 -8.08
N CYS A 459 -43.41 -5.53 -8.47
CA CYS A 459 -44.40 -6.47 -9.04
C CYS A 459 -44.86 -7.56 -8.07
N LYS A 460 -44.38 -7.53 -6.82
CA LYS A 460 -44.70 -8.48 -5.73
C LYS A 460 -44.43 -9.94 -6.04
N SER A 461 -43.68 -10.24 -7.10
CA SER A 461 -43.31 -11.62 -7.44
C SER A 461 -42.28 -12.15 -6.45
N ARG A 462 -42.45 -13.41 -6.03
CA ARG A 462 -41.50 -14.12 -5.19
C ARG A 462 -40.23 -14.43 -5.99
N ILE A 463 -39.07 -14.20 -5.37
CA ILE A 463 -37.76 -14.40 -5.97
C ILE A 463 -36.98 -15.31 -5.06
N ASP A 464 -36.51 -16.43 -5.62
CA ASP A 464 -35.69 -17.40 -4.91
C ASP A 464 -34.24 -16.93 -4.92
N LEU A 465 -33.74 -16.50 -3.75
CA LEU A 465 -32.40 -15.95 -3.63
C LEU A 465 -31.35 -17.06 -3.59
N ILE A 466 -31.69 -18.25 -3.06
CA ILE A 466 -30.77 -19.40 -3.03
C ILE A 466 -30.47 -19.84 -4.47
N GLN A 467 -31.50 -19.98 -5.30
CA GLN A 467 -31.32 -20.38 -6.69
C GLN A 467 -30.41 -19.40 -7.46
N LEU A 468 -30.62 -18.09 -7.30
CA LEU A 468 -29.79 -17.09 -7.96
C LEU A 468 -28.34 -17.13 -7.48
N ARG A 469 -28.10 -17.33 -6.18
CA ARG A 469 -26.74 -17.51 -5.63
C ARG A 469 -26.08 -18.75 -6.19
N GLU A 470 -26.75 -19.90 -6.19
CA GLU A 470 -26.20 -21.13 -6.75
C GLU A 470 -25.86 -20.99 -8.23
N MET A 471 -26.73 -20.33 -9.01
CA MET A 471 -26.44 -20.01 -10.41
C MET A 471 -25.18 -19.14 -10.52
N ASN A 472 -25.08 -18.11 -9.71
CA ASN A 472 -23.95 -17.19 -9.73
C ASN A 472 -22.63 -17.84 -9.27
N SER A 473 -22.66 -18.69 -8.24
CA SER A 473 -21.51 -19.48 -7.81
C SER A 473 -21.03 -20.46 -8.87
N LYS A 474 -21.95 -21.11 -9.61
CA LYS A 474 -21.58 -21.97 -10.74
C LYS A 474 -20.89 -21.18 -11.85
N ILE A 475 -21.36 -19.96 -12.13
CA ILE A 475 -20.70 -19.06 -13.08
C ILE A 475 -19.32 -18.64 -12.56
N GLN A 476 -19.17 -18.35 -11.28
CA GLN A 476 -17.88 -18.00 -10.69
C GLN A 476 -16.86 -19.14 -10.85
N ILE A 477 -17.25 -20.38 -10.58
CA ILE A 477 -16.39 -21.57 -10.76
C ILE A 477 -15.92 -21.69 -12.21
N ILE A 478 -16.77 -21.36 -13.19
CA ILE A 478 -16.39 -21.34 -14.60
C ILE A 478 -15.32 -20.28 -14.86
N LEU A 479 -15.52 -19.06 -14.35
CA LEU A 479 -14.59 -17.93 -14.55
C LEU A 479 -13.22 -18.11 -13.89
N GLU A 480 -13.13 -18.96 -12.87
CA GLU A 480 -11.88 -19.34 -12.20
C GLU A 480 -11.07 -20.38 -13.01
N GLY A 481 -11.68 -21.06 -13.97
CA GLY A 481 -11.03 -22.06 -14.82
C GLY A 481 -10.38 -21.49 -16.09
N GLU A 482 -9.93 -22.38 -16.97
CA GLU A 482 -9.57 -22.02 -18.34
C GLU A 482 -10.82 -21.69 -19.14
N VAL A 483 -10.91 -20.45 -19.62
CA VAL A 483 -12.09 -19.92 -20.32
C VAL A 483 -11.70 -19.36 -21.68
N ASP A 484 -12.55 -19.64 -22.68
CA ASP A 484 -12.49 -19.01 -24.00
C ASP A 484 -13.54 -17.88 -24.11
N GLU A 485 -13.58 -17.24 -25.28
CA GLU A 485 -14.50 -16.13 -25.53
C GLU A 485 -15.97 -16.55 -25.42
N ASP A 486 -16.34 -17.71 -25.95
CA ASP A 486 -17.73 -18.20 -25.96
C ASP A 486 -18.22 -18.45 -24.53
N LEU A 487 -17.38 -19.05 -23.69
CA LEU A 487 -17.72 -19.34 -22.30
C LEU A 487 -17.82 -18.06 -21.46
N LEU A 488 -16.95 -17.07 -21.71
CA LEU A 488 -17.02 -15.75 -21.09
C LEU A 488 -18.30 -15.01 -21.47
N LEU A 489 -18.68 -15.02 -22.75
CA LEU A 489 -19.92 -14.42 -23.24
C LEU A 489 -21.16 -15.15 -22.71
N TYR A 490 -21.10 -16.48 -22.59
CA TYR A 490 -22.15 -17.25 -21.91
C TYR A 490 -22.32 -16.79 -20.45
N CYS A 491 -21.22 -16.70 -19.68
CA CYS A 491 -21.25 -16.25 -18.29
C CYS A 491 -21.85 -14.83 -18.16
N LEU A 492 -21.42 -13.91 -19.03
CA LEU A 492 -21.94 -12.55 -19.09
C LEU A 492 -23.45 -12.54 -19.32
N ASN A 493 -23.90 -13.28 -20.33
CA ASN A 493 -25.31 -13.35 -20.69
C ASN A 493 -26.18 -13.99 -19.59
N GLN A 494 -25.66 -14.98 -18.86
CA GLN A 494 -26.38 -15.56 -17.72
C GLN A 494 -26.50 -14.56 -16.57
N ARG A 495 -25.39 -13.90 -16.17
CA ARG A 495 -25.38 -12.90 -15.09
C ARG A 495 -26.29 -11.71 -15.39
N LYS A 496 -26.31 -11.21 -16.63
CA LYS A 496 -27.20 -10.10 -17.06
C LYS A 496 -28.69 -10.37 -16.85
N GLN A 497 -29.12 -11.64 -16.74
CA GLN A 497 -30.53 -11.96 -16.53
C GLN A 497 -31.03 -11.66 -15.10
N PHE A 498 -30.14 -11.54 -14.13
CA PHE A 498 -30.53 -11.43 -12.73
C PHE A 498 -29.65 -10.51 -11.87
N LEU A 499 -28.52 -10.03 -12.39
CA LEU A 499 -27.67 -9.05 -11.75
C LEU A 499 -27.88 -7.66 -12.37
N SER A 500 -27.88 -6.62 -11.55
CA SER A 500 -27.87 -5.23 -12.04
C SER A 500 -26.58 -4.92 -12.78
N GLU A 501 -26.62 -3.90 -13.65
CA GLU A 501 -25.41 -3.43 -14.37
C GLU A 501 -24.29 -3.00 -13.43
N THR A 502 -24.64 -2.52 -12.25
CA THR A 502 -23.70 -2.11 -11.21
C THR A 502 -23.22 -3.26 -10.33
N HIS A 503 -23.68 -4.50 -10.56
CA HIS A 503 -23.34 -5.63 -9.70
C HIS A 503 -21.84 -5.99 -9.80
N VAL A 504 -21.18 -6.22 -8.67
CA VAL A 504 -19.74 -6.53 -8.60
C VAL A 504 -19.37 -7.76 -9.42
N ASP A 505 -20.13 -8.86 -9.31
CA ASP A 505 -19.87 -10.06 -10.09
C ASP A 505 -20.08 -9.88 -11.60
N LEU A 506 -20.94 -8.94 -12.02
CA LEU A 506 -21.05 -8.62 -13.44
C LEU A 506 -19.82 -7.85 -13.93
N GLN A 507 -19.28 -6.96 -13.09
CA GLN A 507 -18.01 -6.26 -13.35
C GLN A 507 -16.83 -7.23 -13.44
N ASP A 508 -16.77 -8.26 -12.59
CA ASP A 508 -15.75 -9.31 -12.66
C ASP A 508 -15.78 -10.04 -14.02
N THR A 509 -16.96 -10.36 -14.54
CA THR A 509 -17.09 -10.97 -15.88
C THR A 509 -16.60 -10.02 -16.98
N TYR A 510 -16.92 -8.72 -16.89
CA TYR A 510 -16.38 -7.73 -17.83
C TYR A 510 -14.85 -7.63 -17.74
N TYR A 511 -14.28 -7.72 -16.54
CA TYR A 511 -12.83 -7.70 -16.35
C TYR A 511 -12.15 -8.94 -16.95
N LYS A 512 -12.72 -10.13 -16.79
CA LYS A 512 -12.22 -11.35 -17.44
C LYS A 512 -12.28 -11.27 -18.97
N LEU A 513 -13.36 -10.73 -19.53
CA LEU A 513 -13.46 -10.45 -20.97
C LEU A 513 -12.40 -9.43 -21.42
N TYR A 514 -12.20 -8.36 -20.65
CA TYR A 514 -11.15 -7.38 -20.91
C TYR A 514 -9.78 -8.04 -20.95
N GLU A 515 -9.46 -8.85 -19.95
CA GLU A 515 -8.19 -9.57 -19.84
C GLU A 515 -7.96 -10.51 -21.04
N PHE A 516 -8.99 -11.26 -21.44
CA PHE A 516 -8.95 -12.13 -22.61
C PHE A 516 -8.63 -11.34 -23.89
N TYR A 517 -9.36 -10.25 -24.16
CA TYR A 517 -9.14 -9.43 -25.35
C TYR A 517 -7.82 -8.66 -25.30
N ALA A 518 -7.38 -8.21 -24.12
CA ALA A 518 -6.09 -7.57 -23.93
C ALA A 518 -4.93 -8.52 -24.27
N ARG A 519 -4.99 -9.79 -23.83
CA ARG A 519 -4.01 -10.84 -24.19
C ARG A 519 -3.98 -11.12 -25.69
N LYS A 520 -5.09 -10.90 -26.41
CA LYS A 520 -5.18 -10.98 -27.88
C LYS A 520 -4.74 -9.70 -28.61
N GLY A 521 -4.36 -8.65 -27.88
CA GLY A 521 -4.00 -7.35 -28.45
C GLY A 521 -5.19 -6.54 -28.99
N GLN A 522 -6.42 -6.88 -28.57
CA GLN A 522 -7.66 -6.28 -29.06
C GLN A 522 -8.58 -5.76 -27.91
N PRO A 523 -8.06 -5.03 -26.91
CA PRO A 523 -8.83 -4.65 -25.71
C PRO A 523 -10.12 -3.86 -26.02
N ASN A 524 -10.15 -3.14 -27.16
CA ASN A 524 -11.30 -2.35 -27.58
C ASN A 524 -12.54 -3.21 -27.94
N LEU A 525 -12.40 -4.51 -28.22
CA LEU A 525 -13.54 -5.38 -28.52
C LEU A 525 -14.53 -5.49 -27.35
N LEU A 526 -14.06 -5.25 -26.12
CA LEU A 526 -14.94 -5.19 -24.95
C LEU A 526 -16.00 -4.09 -25.08
N ILE A 527 -15.69 -2.98 -25.74
CA ILE A 527 -16.61 -1.84 -25.90
C ILE A 527 -17.89 -2.30 -26.60
N ASN A 528 -17.81 -3.25 -27.54
CA ASN A 528 -18.98 -3.79 -28.23
C ASN A 528 -19.97 -4.48 -27.27
N HIS A 529 -19.48 -5.03 -26.16
CA HIS A 529 -20.26 -5.74 -25.16
C HIS A 529 -20.74 -4.86 -24.01
N ILE A 530 -20.09 -3.71 -23.82
CA ILE A 530 -20.48 -2.66 -22.86
C ILE A 530 -21.49 -1.70 -23.52
N ALA A 531 -21.26 -1.30 -24.77
CA ALA A 531 -22.06 -0.32 -25.51
C ALA A 531 -23.33 -0.91 -26.17
N SER A 532 -23.60 -2.20 -25.99
CA SER A 532 -24.87 -2.83 -26.39
C SER A 532 -26.03 -2.53 -25.41
N TYR A 533 -25.89 -1.45 -24.64
CA TYR A 533 -26.86 -0.89 -23.68
C TYR A 533 -27.02 0.61 -23.88
#